data_AF-A0A0F9UW79-F1
#
_entry.id   AF-A0A0F9UW79-F1
#
_cell.length_a   1.000
_cell.length_b   1.000
_cell.length_c   1.000
_cell.angle_alpha   90.00
_cell.angle_beta   90.00
_cell.angle_gamma   90.00
#
_symmetry.space_group_name_H-M   'P 1'
#
loop_
_entity.id
_entity.type
_entity.pdbx_description
1 polymer ?
#
loop_
_entity_poly.entity_id
_entity_poly.type
_entity_poly.pdbx_seq_one_letter_code
_entity_poly.pdbx_strand_id
1 'polypeptide(L)'
;MTAEGEVIKIVNMDDRHLYNTIRMLDRWADAEIGRDLDAAFRCSTMFSGNMAEDMIEQEIDNLMDMRPQDYAYDNYKVYPRMIQEAAKRGLSV
;
A
#
# COMPACT_ATOMS: atom_id res chain seq x y z
N MET A 1 -1.80 -12.55 -12.74
CA MET A 1 -1.52 -13.41 -13.91
C MET A 1 -2.27 -12.82 -15.09
N THR A 2 -1.56 -12.28 -16.07
CA THR A 2 -2.13 -12.12 -17.42
C THR A 2 -2.40 -13.52 -18.00
N ALA A 3 -3.32 -13.64 -18.96
CA ALA A 3 -3.75 -14.92 -19.52
C ALA A 3 -2.61 -15.78 -20.12
N GLU A 4 -1.43 -15.18 -20.30
CA GLU A 4 -0.13 -15.81 -20.56
C GLU A 4 0.77 -15.43 -19.38
N GLY A 5 1.20 -16.42 -18.59
CA GLY A 5 1.90 -16.22 -17.31
C GLY A 5 3.35 -15.75 -17.44
N GLU A 6 3.65 -14.80 -18.33
CA GLU A 6 4.99 -14.26 -18.47
C GLU A 6 5.33 -13.31 -17.30
N VAL A 7 6.44 -13.59 -16.62
CA VAL A 7 6.97 -12.72 -15.58
C VAL A 7 7.70 -11.56 -16.24
N ILE A 8 7.02 -10.42 -16.33
CA ILE A 8 7.62 -9.18 -16.83
C ILE A 8 8.52 -8.58 -15.74
N LYS A 9 9.82 -8.47 -16.03
CA LYS A 9 10.76 -7.75 -15.17
C LYS A 9 10.41 -6.26 -15.19
N ILE A 10 10.50 -5.56 -14.06
CA ILE A 10 10.21 -4.11 -13.93
C ILE A 10 10.95 -3.28 -15.00
N VAL A 11 12.23 -3.58 -15.23
CA VAL A 11 13.06 -2.90 -16.24
C VAL A 11 12.54 -3.06 -17.68
N ASN A 12 11.75 -4.09 -17.96
CA ASN A 12 11.18 -4.37 -19.28
C ASN A 12 9.76 -3.80 -19.45
N MET A 13 9.17 -3.22 -18.40
CA MET A 13 7.89 -2.52 -18.52
C MET A 13 8.09 -1.27 -19.36
N ASP A 14 7.16 -0.96 -20.25
CA ASP A 14 7.08 0.38 -20.84
C ASP A 14 6.58 1.41 -19.80
N ASP A 15 6.70 2.69 -20.12
CA ASP A 15 6.38 3.78 -19.18
C ASP A 15 4.90 3.81 -18.78
N ARG A 16 3.99 3.46 -19.70
CA ARG A 16 2.55 3.43 -19.40
C ARG A 16 2.23 2.27 -18.48
N HIS A 17 2.81 1.11 -18.74
CA HIS A 17 2.64 -0.07 -17.90
C HIS A 17 3.21 0.16 -16.50
N LEU A 18 4.41 0.71 -16.39
CA LEU A 18 5.03 1.04 -15.11
C LEU A 18 4.18 2.04 -14.32
N TYR A 19 3.79 3.16 -14.94
CA TYR A 19 2.93 4.18 -14.32
C TYR A 19 1.59 3.59 -13.87
N ASN A 20 0.89 2.87 -14.75
CA ASN A 20 -0.41 2.27 -14.42
C ASN A 20 -0.31 1.23 -13.31
N THR A 21 0.79 0.47 -13.27
CA THR A 21 1.03 -0.52 -12.21
C THR A 21 1.24 0.17 -10.86
N ILE A 22 2.03 1.25 -10.81
CA ILE A 22 2.22 2.04 -9.58
C ILE A 22 0.87 2.60 -9.11
N ARG A 23 0.10 3.22 -10.01
CA ARG A 23 -1.23 3.77 -9.67
C ARG A 23 -2.26 2.71 -9.29
N MET A 24 -2.09 1.47 -9.74
CA MET A 24 -2.91 0.34 -9.30
C MET A 24 -2.53 -0.08 -7.88
N LEU A 25 -1.22 -0.17 -7.58
CA LEU A 25 -0.73 -0.50 -6.25
C LEU A 25 -1.12 0.58 -5.22
N ASP A 26 -1.06 1.86 -5.57
CA ASP A 26 -1.56 2.95 -4.71
C ASP A 26 -3.02 2.75 -4.32
N ARG A 27 -3.88 2.40 -5.30
CA ARG A 27 -5.31 2.15 -5.06
C ARG A 27 -5.55 0.91 -4.21
N TRP A 28 -4.71 -0.11 -4.36
CA TRP A 28 -4.80 -1.31 -3.53
C TRP A 28 -4.36 -1.00 -2.10
N ALA A 29 -3.27 -0.26 -1.91
CA ALA A 29 -2.83 0.18 -0.59
C ALA A 29 -3.91 1.01 0.13
N ASP A 30 -4.52 1.97 -0.56
CA ASP A 30 -5.64 2.76 -0.02
C ASP A 30 -6.82 1.87 0.44
N ALA A 31 -7.17 0.86 -0.37
CA ALA A 31 -8.23 -0.09 -0.03
C ALA A 31 -7.85 -1.08 1.09
N GLU A 32 -6.56 -1.36 1.29
CA GLU A 32 -6.07 -2.16 2.43
C GLU A 32 -6.07 -1.32 3.71
N ILE A 33 -5.60 -0.07 3.67
CA ILE A 33 -5.69 0.86 4.82
C ILE A 33 -7.14 0.95 5.32
N GLY A 34 -8.11 1.12 4.40
CA GLY A 34 -9.53 1.15 4.77
C GLY A 34 -10.03 -0.15 5.42
N ARG A 35 -9.49 -1.31 5.01
CA ARG A 35 -9.82 -2.61 5.62
C ARG A 35 -9.19 -2.76 7.00
N ASP A 36 -7.94 -2.33 7.15
CA ASP A 36 -7.20 -2.37 8.42
C ASP A 36 -7.85 -1.42 9.45
N LEU A 37 -8.28 -0.22 9.03
CA LEU A 37 -9.06 0.70 9.86
C LEU A 37 -10.38 0.08 10.35
N ASP A 38 -11.16 -0.51 9.45
CA ASP A 38 -12.42 -1.18 9.80
C ASP A 38 -12.19 -2.38 10.75
N ALA A 39 -11.07 -3.09 10.60
CA ALA A 39 -10.66 -4.11 11.56
C ALA A 39 -10.29 -3.52 12.93
N ALA A 40 -9.51 -2.42 12.97
CA ALA A 40 -9.12 -1.74 14.20
C ALA A 40 -10.34 -1.21 14.97
N PHE A 41 -11.31 -0.59 14.29
CA PHE A 41 -12.58 -0.16 14.91
C PHE A 41 -13.41 -1.32 15.45
N ARG A 42 -13.39 -2.50 14.80
CA ARG A 42 -14.04 -3.69 15.38
C ARG A 42 -13.32 -4.17 16.62
N CYS A 43 -11.98 -4.20 16.60
CA CYS A 43 -11.17 -4.58 17.75
C CYS A 43 -11.40 -3.67 18.96
N SER A 44 -11.57 -2.35 18.77
CA SER A 44 -11.83 -1.42 19.87
C SER A 44 -13.12 -1.73 20.63
N THR A 45 -14.10 -2.35 19.98
CA THR A 45 -15.35 -2.79 20.63
C THR A 45 -15.27 -4.17 21.29
N MET A 46 -14.22 -4.95 21.00
CA MET A 46 -14.06 -6.33 21.49
C MET A 46 -13.12 -6.43 22.69
N PHE A 47 -12.08 -5.58 22.73
CA PHE A 47 -11.13 -5.55 23.83
C PHE A 47 -11.50 -4.44 24.80
N SER A 48 -11.52 -4.75 26.10
CA SER A 48 -11.72 -3.76 27.16
C SER A 48 -10.54 -3.81 28.12
N GLY A 49 -9.97 -2.64 28.37
CA GLY A 49 -8.79 -2.46 29.21
C GLY A 49 -7.89 -1.35 28.68
N ASN A 50 -7.54 -0.41 29.56
CA ASN A 50 -6.89 0.86 29.21
C ASN A 50 -5.69 0.70 28.24
N MET A 51 -4.80 -0.27 28.48
CA MET A 51 -3.63 -0.47 27.60
C MET A 51 -3.99 -1.01 26.21
N ALA A 52 -5.04 -1.83 26.10
CA ALA A 52 -5.50 -2.34 24.82
C ALA A 52 -6.23 -1.25 24.02
N GLU A 53 -7.03 -0.43 24.71
CA GLU A 53 -7.72 0.72 24.13
C GLU A 53 -6.72 1.76 23.61
N ASP A 54 -5.74 2.16 24.42
CA ASP A 54 -4.69 3.12 24.04
C ASP A 54 -3.92 2.66 22.77
N MET A 55 -3.59 1.37 22.69
CA MET A 55 -2.85 0.81 21.55
C MET A 55 -3.71 0.77 20.28
N ILE A 56 -5.00 0.47 20.41
CA ILE A 56 -5.92 0.45 19.26
C ILE A 56 -6.18 1.87 18.76
N GLU A 57 -6.38 2.84 19.66
CA GLU A 57 -6.52 4.25 19.31
C GLU A 57 -5.27 4.76 18.59
N GLN A 58 -4.09 4.47 19.11
CA GLN A 58 -2.83 4.83 18.45
C GLN A 58 -2.72 4.22 17.04
N GLU A 59 -3.13 2.96 16.86
CA GLU A 59 -3.09 2.31 15.55
C GLU A 59 -4.10 2.93 14.57
N ILE A 60 -5.30 3.29 15.03
CA ILE A 60 -6.29 4.00 14.21
C ILE A 60 -5.73 5.34 13.74
N ASP A 61 -5.12 6.13 14.64
CA ASP A 61 -4.52 7.41 14.31
C ASP A 61 -3.39 7.24 13.28
N ASN A 62 -2.51 6.25 13.46
CA ASN A 62 -1.44 5.94 12.52
C ASN A 62 -1.99 5.60 11.12
N LEU A 63 -3.02 4.77 11.05
CA LEU A 63 -3.63 4.34 9.79
C LEU A 63 -4.39 5.49 9.10
N MET A 64 -5.01 6.40 9.87
CA MET A 64 -5.70 7.58 9.34
C MET A 64 -4.74 8.59 8.69
N ASP A 65 -3.53 8.73 9.24
CA ASP A 65 -2.50 9.63 8.72
C ASP A 65 -1.60 8.97 7.67
N MET A 66 -1.72 7.65 7.46
CA MET A 66 -0.88 6.91 6.53
C MET A 66 -1.26 7.19 5.07
N ARG A 67 -0.29 7.61 4.25
CA ARG A 67 -0.50 7.76 2.82
C ARG A 67 -0.43 6.38 2.14
N PRO A 68 -1.22 6.15 1.07
CA PRO A 68 -1.17 4.88 0.34
C PRO A 68 0.22 4.52 -0.17
N GLN A 69 1.04 5.51 -0.53
CA GLN A 69 2.41 5.28 -0.97
C GLN A 69 3.32 4.77 0.14
N ASP A 70 3.13 5.24 1.38
CA ASP A 70 3.90 4.80 2.53
C ASP A 70 3.53 3.34 2.87
N TYR A 71 2.23 3.04 2.90
CA TYR A 71 1.73 1.66 3.07
C TYR A 71 2.27 0.73 1.97
N ALA A 72 2.20 1.16 0.70
CA ALA A 72 2.69 0.37 -0.43
C ALA A 72 4.20 0.15 -0.37
N TYR A 73 4.97 1.15 0.09
CA TYR A 73 6.41 1.04 0.25
C TYR A 73 6.80 -0.02 1.27
N ASP A 74 6.09 -0.06 2.41
CA ASP A 74 6.38 -0.98 3.50
C ASP A 74 5.86 -2.40 3.25
N ASN A 75 4.70 -2.53 2.58
CA ASN A 75 4.01 -3.81 2.42
C ASN A 75 4.26 -4.49 1.07
N TYR A 76 4.55 -3.74 -0.01
CA TYR A 76 4.74 -4.31 -1.35
C TYR A 76 6.20 -4.29 -1.76
N LYS A 77 6.87 -5.44 -1.64
CA LYS A 77 8.31 -5.62 -1.96
C LYS A 77 8.77 -5.07 -3.32
N VAL A 78 7.87 -5.03 -4.31
CA VAL A 78 8.19 -4.55 -5.66
C VAL A 78 8.03 -3.04 -5.82
N TYR A 79 7.25 -2.39 -4.95
CA TYR A 79 6.87 -0.99 -5.09
C TYR A 79 8.08 -0.04 -5.01
N PRO A 80 9.02 -0.17 -4.05
CA PRO A 80 10.24 0.65 -4.04
C PRO A 80 11.06 0.53 -5.33
N ARG A 81 11.12 -0.67 -5.92
CA ARG A 81 11.84 -0.90 -7.18
C ARG A 81 11.15 -0.25 -8.37
N MET A 82 9.82 -0.23 -8.39
CA MET A 82 9.04 0.45 -9.42
C MET A 82 9.20 1.97 -9.34
N ILE A 83 9.17 2.55 -8.13
CA ILE A 83 9.42 3.98 -7.92
C ILE A 83 10.83 4.38 -8.36
N GLN A 84 11.84 3.59 -8.00
CA GLN A 84 13.22 3.82 -8.46
C GLN A 84 13.33 3.77 -9.97
N GLU A 85 12.65 2.82 -10.61
CA GLU A 85 12.67 2.71 -12.07
C GLU A 85 11.92 3.88 -12.74
N ALA A 86 10.79 4.30 -12.20
CA ALA A 86 10.04 5.46 -12.69
C ALA A 86 10.88 6.75 -12.59
N ALA A 87 11.58 6.94 -11.47
CA ALA A 87 12.47 8.07 -11.25
C ALA A 87 13.64 8.12 -12.26
N LYS A 88 14.27 6.97 -12.57
CA LYS A 88 15.33 6.88 -13.60
C LYS A 88 14.86 7.33 -14.98
N ARG A 89 13.56 7.13 -15.27
CA ARG A 89 12.93 7.47 -16.54
C ARG A 89 12.31 8.87 -16.56
N GLY A 90 12.40 9.60 -15.46
CA GLY A 90 11.80 10.93 -15.32
C GLY A 90 10.28 10.92 -15.27
N LEU A 91 9.66 9.80 -14.88
CA LEU A 91 8.21 9.70 -14.72
C LEU A 91 7.79 10.34 -13.38
N SER A 92 6.78 11.20 -13.42
CA SER A 92 6.09 11.69 -12.22
C SER A 92 4.99 10.70 -11.85
N VAL A 93 5.22 9.94 -10.79
CA VAL A 93 4.31 8.93 -10.25
C VAL A 93 3.82 9.34 -8.87
#